data_AF-A0A535W4Q3-F1
#
_entry.id   AF-A0A535W4Q3-F1
#
_cell.length_a   1.000
_cell.length_b   1.000
_cell.length_c   1.000
_cell.angle_alpha   90.00
_cell.angle_beta   90.00
_cell.angle_gamma   90.00
#
_symmetry.space_group_name_H-M   'P 1'
#
loop_
_entity.id
_entity.type
_entity.pdbx_description
1 polymer ?
#
loop_
_entity_poly.entity_id
_entity_poly.type
_entity_poly.pdbx_seq_one_letter_code
_entity_poly.pdbx_strand_id
1 'polypeptide(L)'
;MGKPDRDTEHTCHWAAFCAASVEFLCDRYGVVCPAWVFEPAYTLATPWYGDTIVNLADAVVLQHRRKTTPTPFARRNVFCGNRLYQNKYELNEWLQEARSKGMNDPRDIWHYARQKETALHGA
;
A
#
# COMPACT_ATOMS: atom_id res chain seq x y z
N MET A 1 -7.49 31.42 -6.65
CA MET A 1 -6.95 30.24 -7.35
C MET A 1 -8.11 29.27 -7.50
N GLY A 2 -8.70 29.18 -8.70
CA GLY A 2 -9.97 28.48 -8.93
C GLY A 2 -9.80 26.98 -8.72
N LYS A 3 -10.62 26.40 -7.85
CA LYS A 3 -10.75 24.96 -7.69
C LYS A 3 -11.18 24.40 -9.06
N PRO A 4 -10.50 23.40 -9.64
CA PRO A 4 -10.86 22.88 -10.95
C PRO A 4 -12.30 22.39 -10.93
N ASP A 5 -12.98 22.65 -12.04
CA ASP A 5 -14.41 22.44 -12.21
C ASP A 5 -14.72 20.93 -12.14
N ARG A 6 -15.40 20.52 -11.05
CA ARG A 6 -15.80 19.16 -10.67
C ARG A 6 -14.69 18.11 -10.71
N ASP A 7 -14.19 17.75 -9.53
CA ASP A 7 -13.44 16.52 -9.33
C ASP A 7 -14.22 15.34 -9.94
N THR A 8 -13.67 14.73 -10.99
CA THR A 8 -14.25 13.51 -11.55
C THR A 8 -14.03 12.37 -10.58
N GLU A 9 -14.85 11.32 -10.65
CA GLU A 9 -14.69 10.12 -9.81
C GLU A 9 -13.26 9.56 -9.89
N HIS A 10 -12.68 9.54 -11.10
CA HIS A 10 -11.29 9.15 -11.32
C HIS A 10 -10.30 10.06 -10.56
N THR A 11 -10.46 11.38 -10.63
CA THR A 11 -9.59 12.31 -9.88
C THR A 11 -9.73 12.12 -8.38
N CYS A 12 -10.94 11.88 -7.87
CA CYS A 12 -11.19 11.58 -6.47
C CYS A 12 -10.48 10.30 -6.03
N HIS A 13 -10.54 9.22 -6.82
CA HIS A 13 -9.86 7.96 -6.54
C HIS A 13 -8.35 8.16 -6.35
N TRP A 14 -7.71 8.83 -7.31
CA TRP A 14 -6.28 9.10 -7.25
C TRP A 14 -5.90 10.09 -6.16
N ALA A 15 -6.74 11.09 -5.87
CA ALA A 15 -6.52 12.00 -4.75
C ALA A 15 -6.54 11.26 -3.40
N ALA A 16 -7.54 10.40 -3.17
CA ALA A 16 -7.63 9.57 -1.97
C ALA A 16 -6.43 8.64 -1.81
N PHE A 17 -5.99 8.03 -2.93
CA PHE A 17 -4.79 7.21 -2.97
C PHE A 17 -3.52 7.98 -2.63
N CYS A 18 -3.33 9.16 -3.20
CA CYS A 18 -2.18 10.02 -2.92
C CYS A 18 -2.15 10.46 -1.45
N ALA A 19 -3.29 10.84 -0.88
CA ALA A 19 -3.37 11.16 0.55
C ALA A 19 -2.99 9.95 1.42
N ALA A 20 -3.55 8.77 1.14
CA ALA A 20 -3.21 7.54 1.86
C ALA A 20 -1.72 7.17 1.71
N SER A 21 -1.15 7.40 0.52
CA SER A 21 0.26 7.17 0.20
C SER A 21 1.17 8.03 1.07
N VAL A 22 0.85 9.32 1.20
CA VAL A 22 1.64 10.25 2.03
C VAL A 22 1.59 9.83 3.49
N GLU A 23 0.40 9.53 4.03
CA GLU A 23 0.28 9.07 5.41
C GLU A 23 1.07 7.77 5.65
N PHE A 24 0.96 6.80 4.74
CA PHE A 24 1.70 5.54 4.83
C PHE A 24 3.21 5.75 4.82
N LEU A 25 3.72 6.58 3.91
CA LEU A 25 5.16 6.84 3.79
C LEU A 25 5.68 7.66 4.96
N CYS A 26 4.90 8.63 5.47
CA CYS A 26 5.24 9.40 6.66
C CYS A 26 5.38 8.51 7.89
N ASP A 27 4.40 7.63 8.13
CA ASP A 27 4.46 6.65 9.21
C ASP A 27 5.67 5.72 9.06
N ARG A 28 5.87 5.16 7.85
CA ARG A 28 6.98 4.24 7.55
C ARG A 28 8.36 4.83 7.80
N TYR A 29 8.58 6.08 7.41
CA TYR A 29 9.90 6.73 7.50
C TYR A 29 10.04 7.65 8.72
N GLY A 30 9.06 7.68 9.63
CA GLY A 30 9.09 8.53 10.82
C GLY A 30 9.07 10.03 10.51
N VAL A 31 8.47 10.43 9.39
CA VAL A 31 8.35 11.82 8.97
C VAL A 31 7.00 12.37 9.43
N VAL A 32 6.97 13.64 9.85
CA VAL A 32 5.72 14.30 10.26
C VAL A 32 4.73 14.32 9.09
N CYS A 33 3.55 13.73 9.30
CA CYS A 33 2.49 13.69 8.30
C CYS A 33 1.82 15.07 8.16
N PRO A 34 1.69 15.62 6.95
CA PRO A 34 1.07 16.92 6.75
C PRO A 34 -0.45 16.88 6.98
N ALA A 35 -1.00 17.94 7.57
CA ALA A 35 -2.39 17.98 8.05
C ALA A 35 -3.44 17.79 6.94
N TRP A 36 -3.18 18.26 5.71
CA TRP A 36 -4.11 18.15 4.59
C TRP A 36 -4.49 16.70 4.27
N VAL A 37 -3.61 15.74 4.57
CA VAL A 37 -3.84 14.31 4.30
C VAL A 37 -5.07 13.77 5.02
N PHE A 38 -5.44 14.39 6.14
CA PHE A 38 -6.60 13.99 6.96
C PHE A 38 -7.90 14.68 6.55
N GLU A 39 -7.90 15.50 5.50
CA GLU A 39 -9.12 16.16 5.05
C GLU A 39 -10.17 15.13 4.57
N PRO A 40 -11.45 15.26 4.97
CA PRO A 40 -12.51 14.34 4.56
C PRO A 40 -12.71 14.25 3.05
N ALA A 41 -12.26 15.25 2.29
CA ALA A 41 -12.30 15.25 0.83
C ALA A 41 -11.51 14.08 0.20
N TYR A 42 -10.58 13.47 0.93
CA TYR A 42 -9.79 12.33 0.47
C TYR A 42 -10.37 10.97 0.90
N THR A 43 -11.58 10.93 1.45
CA THR A 43 -12.29 9.70 1.80
C THR A 43 -13.35 9.41 0.74
N LEU A 44 -13.24 8.25 0.09
CA LEU A 44 -14.20 7.85 -0.94
C LEU A 44 -15.50 7.34 -0.30
N ALA A 45 -16.63 7.65 -0.94
CA ALA A 45 -17.93 7.13 -0.52
C ALA A 45 -18.08 5.62 -0.79
N THR A 46 -17.44 5.13 -1.86
CA THR A 46 -17.45 3.73 -2.28
C THR A 46 -16.04 3.15 -2.27
N PRO A 47 -15.89 1.83 -1.96
CA PRO A 47 -14.63 1.13 -2.07
C PRO A 47 -14.04 1.17 -3.50
N TRP A 48 -12.80 1.65 -3.63
CA TRP A 48 -12.03 1.61 -4.86
C TRP A 48 -10.90 0.59 -4.75
N TYR A 49 -10.75 -0.26 -5.77
CA TYR A 49 -9.74 -1.33 -5.79
C TYR A 49 -8.67 -1.14 -6.88
N GLY A 50 -8.67 0.02 -7.55
CA GLY A 50 -7.82 0.31 -8.71
C GLY A 50 -8.51 -0.03 -10.04
N ASP A 51 -8.13 0.70 -11.10
CA ASP A 51 -8.78 0.61 -12.42
C ASP A 51 -8.41 -0.67 -13.20
N THR A 52 -7.38 -1.38 -12.74
CA THR A 52 -6.81 -2.56 -13.44
C THR A 52 -7.29 -3.90 -12.86
N ILE A 53 -8.34 -3.95 -12.04
CA ILE A 53 -8.89 -5.25 -11.60
C ILE A 53 -9.65 -5.90 -12.75
N VAL A 54 -8.90 -6.69 -13.51
CA VAL A 54 -9.40 -7.71 -14.44
C VAL A 54 -10.14 -8.74 -13.57
N ASN A 55 -11.47 -8.63 -13.53
CA ASN A 55 -12.43 -9.46 -12.79
C ASN A 55 -12.54 -9.20 -11.27
N LEU A 56 -13.36 -8.20 -10.91
CA LEU A 56 -14.00 -8.06 -9.58
C LEU A 56 -14.80 -9.30 -9.12
N ALA A 57 -14.97 -10.32 -9.97
CA ALA A 57 -15.69 -11.55 -9.65
C ALA A 57 -14.91 -12.51 -8.72
N ASP A 58 -13.60 -12.33 -8.55
CA ASP A 58 -12.84 -13.18 -7.63
C ASP A 58 -12.94 -12.65 -6.19
N ALA A 59 -13.92 -13.18 -5.47
CA ALA A 59 -14.16 -12.86 -4.06
C ALA A 59 -12.93 -13.12 -3.18
N VAL A 60 -12.06 -14.06 -3.55
CA VAL A 60 -10.82 -14.36 -2.80
C VAL A 60 -9.83 -13.21 -2.93
N VAL A 61 -9.67 -12.66 -4.15
CA VAL A 61 -8.79 -11.51 -4.40
C VAL A 61 -9.29 -10.27 -3.66
N LEU A 62 -10.61 -10.00 -3.68
CA LEU A 62 -11.19 -8.88 -2.95
C LEU A 62 -11.02 -9.04 -1.44
N GLN A 63 -11.28 -10.23 -0.89
CA GLN A 63 -11.09 -10.51 0.53
C GLN A 63 -9.62 -10.37 0.93
N HIS A 64 -8.70 -10.86 0.10
CA HIS A 64 -7.27 -10.72 0.33
C HIS A 64 -6.86 -9.24 0.35
N ARG A 65 -7.28 -8.44 -0.63
CA ARG A 65 -7.00 -6.99 -0.67
C ARG A 65 -7.55 -6.27 0.55
N ARG A 66 -8.77 -6.58 0.99
CA ARG A 66 -9.34 -5.98 2.21
C ARG A 66 -8.51 -6.32 3.46
N LYS A 67 -7.99 -7.55 3.54
CA LYS A 67 -7.17 -8.00 4.66
C LYS A 67 -5.78 -7.38 4.68
N THR A 68 -5.15 -7.23 3.51
CA THR A 68 -3.74 -6.81 3.40
C THR A 68 -3.56 -5.34 3.06
N THR A 69 -4.63 -4.59 2.86
CA THR A 69 -4.52 -3.15 2.59
C THR A 69 -4.11 -2.42 3.87
N PRO A 70 -3.04 -1.60 3.84
CA PRO A 70 -2.61 -0.86 5.02
C PRO A 70 -3.68 0.12 5.51
N THR A 71 -3.70 0.37 6.83
CA THR A 71 -4.72 1.19 7.51
C THR A 71 -4.93 2.60 6.91
N PRO A 72 -3.88 3.34 6.45
CA PRO A 72 -4.08 4.62 5.78
C PRO A 72 -4.96 4.56 4.52
N PHE A 73 -4.84 3.48 3.75
CA PHE A 73 -5.63 3.27 2.53
C PHE A 73 -7.05 2.80 2.87
N ALA A 74 -7.17 1.82 3.77
CA ALA A 74 -8.45 1.24 4.15
C ALA A 74 -9.41 2.29 4.75
N ARG A 75 -8.91 3.24 5.55
CA ARG A 75 -9.72 4.35 6.10
C ARG A 75 -10.33 5.26 5.04
N ARG A 76 -9.72 5.33 3.84
CA ARG A 76 -10.17 6.16 2.73
C ARG A 76 -10.94 5.36 1.67
N ASN A 77 -11.33 4.11 1.99
CA ASN A 77 -11.98 3.19 1.07
C ASN A 77 -11.12 2.84 -0.16
N VAL A 78 -9.79 2.89 -0.04
CA VAL A 78 -8.85 2.49 -1.09
C VAL A 78 -8.27 1.12 -0.76
N PHE A 79 -8.43 0.13 -1.63
CA PHE A 79 -8.05 -1.27 -1.38
C PHE A 79 -7.02 -1.78 -2.42
N CYS A 80 -5.76 -1.44 -2.20
CA CYS A 80 -4.65 -1.76 -3.09
C CYS A 80 -3.82 -3.00 -2.68
N GLY A 81 -4.03 -3.54 -1.47
CA GLY A 81 -3.17 -4.57 -0.87
C GLY A 81 -1.80 -4.05 -0.41
N ASN A 82 -0.96 -4.93 0.14
CA ASN A 82 0.33 -4.57 0.76
C ASN A 82 1.54 -4.58 -0.19
N ARG A 83 1.34 -4.81 -1.49
CA ARG A 83 2.45 -4.96 -2.45
C ARG A 83 2.82 -3.68 -3.20
N LEU A 84 2.19 -2.56 -2.87
CA LEU A 84 2.30 -1.33 -3.66
C LEU A 84 3.71 -0.69 -3.58
N TYR A 85 4.37 -0.77 -2.42
CA TYR A 85 5.68 -0.13 -2.18
C TYR A 85 6.83 -1.13 -2.01
N GLN A 86 6.69 -2.33 -2.58
CA GLN A 86 7.77 -3.32 -2.55
C GLN A 86 8.99 -2.77 -3.29
N ASN A 87 10.08 -2.60 -2.57
CA ASN A 87 11.32 -2.08 -3.14
C ASN A 87 12.28 -3.23 -3.45
N LYS A 88 12.66 -3.37 -4.72
CA LYS A 88 13.63 -4.39 -5.16
C LYS A 88 15.01 -4.25 -4.50
N TYR A 89 15.39 -3.04 -4.07
CA TYR A 89 16.67 -2.79 -3.41
C TYR A 89 16.64 -3.32 -1.96
N GLU A 90 15.60 -3.01 -1.21
CA GLU A 90 15.38 -3.56 0.14
C GLU A 90 15.29 -5.09 0.10
N LEU A 91 14.56 -5.64 -0.88
CA LEU A 91 14.50 -7.08 -1.10
C LEU A 91 15.90 -7.67 -1.31
N ASN A 92 16.71 -7.06 -2.19
CA ASN A 92 18.06 -7.54 -2.44
C ASN A 92 18.94 -7.49 -1.18
N GLU A 93 18.86 -6.41 -0.39
CA GLU A 93 19.58 -6.31 0.89
C GLU A 93 19.20 -7.45 1.85
N TRP A 94 17.92 -7.79 1.98
CA TRP A 94 17.49 -8.89 2.83
C TRP A 94 17.92 -10.26 2.29
N LEU A 95 17.96 -10.44 0.97
CA LEU A 95 18.50 -11.66 0.36
C LEU A 95 20.00 -11.82 0.66
N GLN A 96 20.78 -10.73 0.60
CA GLN A 96 22.20 -10.78 0.97
C GLN A 96 22.40 -11.03 2.48
N GLU A 97 21.56 -10.41 3.33
CA GLU A 97 21.60 -10.62 4.76
C GLU A 97 21.24 -12.06 5.15
N ALA A 98 20.25 -12.68 4.49
CA ALA A 98 19.92 -14.09 4.71
C ALA A 98 21.12 -15.00 4.39
N ARG A 99 21.80 -14.73 3.28
CA ARG A 99 23.00 -15.47 2.87
C ARG A 99 24.15 -15.27 3.84
N SER A 100 24.37 -14.04 4.33
CA SER A 100 25.42 -13.78 5.34
C SER A 100 25.13 -14.45 6.68
N LYS A 101 23.86 -14.70 7.01
CA LYS A 101 23.41 -15.53 8.14
C LYS A 101 23.55 -17.05 7.91
N GLY A 102 24.10 -17.46 6.77
CA GLY A 102 24.35 -18.87 6.44
C GLY A 102 23.14 -19.61 5.87
N MET A 103 22.06 -18.91 5.50
CA MET A 103 20.92 -19.54 4.83
C MET A 103 21.32 -19.91 3.39
N ASN A 104 21.17 -21.20 3.05
CA ASN A 104 21.55 -21.74 1.74
C ASN A 104 20.34 -22.26 0.95
N ASP A 105 19.22 -22.58 1.61
CA ASP A 105 17.98 -22.95 0.93
C ASP A 105 17.31 -21.68 0.37
N PRO A 106 17.03 -21.61 -0.95
CA PRO A 106 16.28 -20.52 -1.55
C PRO A 106 14.93 -20.24 -0.86
N ARG A 107 14.24 -21.27 -0.35
CA ARG A 107 12.96 -21.12 0.34
C ARG A 107 13.11 -20.36 1.65
N ASP A 108 14.11 -20.69 2.45
CA ASP A 108 14.38 -20.03 3.73
C ASP A 108 14.78 -18.57 3.52
N ILE A 109 15.60 -18.30 2.50
CA ILE A 109 15.99 -16.95 2.10
C ILE A 109 14.76 -16.12 1.70
N TRP A 110 13.84 -16.70 0.91
CA TRP A 110 12.61 -16.04 0.51
C TRP A 110 11.65 -15.82 1.68
N HIS A 111 11.51 -16.79 2.59
CA HIS A 111 10.71 -16.65 3.80
C HIS A 111 11.24 -15.54 4.70
N TYR A 112 12.56 -15.45 4.86
CA TYR A 112 13.22 -14.40 5.61
C TYR A 112 12.93 -13.01 5.03
N ALA A 113 13.13 -12.84 3.73
CA ALA A 113 12.85 -11.58 3.04
C ALA A 113 11.36 -11.21 3.14
N ARG A 114 10.44 -12.18 2.99
CA ARG A 114 8.99 -11.97 3.11
C ARG A 114 8.57 -11.56 4.52
N GLN A 115 9.21 -12.12 5.56
CA GLN A 115 8.95 -11.73 6.95
C GLN A 115 9.36 -10.28 7.19
N LYS A 116 10.54 -9.85 6.71
CA LYS A 116 10.97 -8.45 6.81
C LYS A 116 10.04 -7.51 6.05
N GLU A 117 9.63 -7.90 4.86
CA GLU A 117 8.67 -7.15 4.06
C GLU A 117 7.34 -6.97 4.81
N THR A 118 6.80 -8.04 5.38
CA THR A 118 5.53 -7.98 6.12
C THR A 118 5.65 -7.12 7.38
N ALA A 119 6.80 -7.18 8.07
CA ALA A 119 7.08 -6.32 9.23
C ALA A 119 7.14 -4.82 8.86
N LEU A 120 7.56 -4.49 7.64
CA LEU A 120 7.71 -3.10 7.19
C LEU A 120 6.46 -2.53 6.51
N HIS A 121 5.68 -3.37 5.83
CA HIS A 121 4.52 -2.93 5.05
C HIS A 121 3.18 -3.19 5.75
N GLY A 122 3.20 -3.86 6.90
CA GLY A 122 2.00 -4.32 7.59
C GLY A 122 1.41 -5.58 6.96
N ALA A 123 0.73 -6.38 7.80
CA ALA A 123 0.02 -7.58 7.40
C ALA A 123 -1.24 -7.25 6.58
#